data_AF-A0A4R8DU30-F1
#
_entry.id   AF-A0A4R8DU30-F1
#
_cell.length_a   1.000
_cell.length_b   1.000
_cell.length_c   1.000
_cell.angle_alpha   90.00
_cell.angle_beta   90.00
_cell.angle_gamma   90.00
#
_symmetry.space_group_name_H-M   'P 1'
#
loop_
_entity.id
_entity.type
_entity.pdbx_description
1 polymer ?
#
loop_
_entity_poly.entity_id
_entity_poly.type
_entity_poly.pdbx_seq_one_letter_code
_entity_poly.pdbx_strand_id
1 'polypeptide(L)'
;MYLRSLLSGLALCTLLGANAQCITYSLSEKGDTLNCVDAQHHKQGRWVVHVDELRGEPGYEEEGAYFNDGKNGIWRRYDLQGDIIAVENYKWGSKDSTQEYFTWAGDRLREENWMSVNPKNPYDTVVVYDDPHNPFKANRRVVKLDASTVKNGTWLYFDPSTGTVAKTERYVLGKLQNEFGGTAPQNRVDSAGAKPPPEVEQFNKKNSGKKYKVRTGETGG
;
A
#
# COMPACT_ATOMS: atom_id res chain seq x y z
N MET A 1 28.92 -19.55 64.45
CA MET A 1 29.39 -20.24 63.22
C MET A 1 28.93 -19.40 62.04
N TYR A 2 29.87 -18.76 61.36
CA TYR A 2 29.64 -17.70 60.38
C TYR A 2 29.21 -18.23 58.99
N LEU A 3 28.25 -17.52 58.40
CA LEU A 3 28.24 -16.99 57.03
C LEU A 3 28.45 -17.94 55.84
N ARG A 4 27.41 -18.12 55.01
CA ARG A 4 27.57 -18.22 53.56
C ARG A 4 26.49 -17.45 52.80
N SER A 5 26.98 -16.39 52.16
CA SER A 5 26.34 -15.54 51.16
C SER A 5 25.96 -16.34 49.90
N LEU A 6 24.89 -15.94 49.20
CA LEU A 6 24.93 -15.85 47.73
C LEU A 6 23.81 -14.95 47.18
N LEU A 7 24.27 -13.86 46.58
CA LEU A 7 23.61 -12.86 45.73
C LEU A 7 22.66 -13.53 44.71
N SER A 8 21.41 -13.08 44.55
CA SER A 8 20.97 -11.89 43.79
C SER A 8 21.50 -11.84 42.36
N GLY A 9 20.60 -12.03 41.40
CA GLY A 9 20.90 -11.96 39.97
C GLY A 9 19.63 -12.00 39.12
N LEU A 10 18.71 -11.07 39.37
CA LEU A 10 17.55 -10.82 38.51
C LEU A 10 18.06 -10.18 37.21
N ALA A 11 18.30 -10.99 36.18
CA ALA A 11 18.64 -10.50 34.85
C ALA A 11 17.39 -9.91 34.18
N LEU A 12 17.18 -8.61 34.40
CA LEU A 12 16.22 -7.79 33.67
C LEU A 12 16.69 -7.67 32.22
N CYS A 13 16.18 -8.55 31.37
CA CYS A 13 16.36 -8.49 29.92
C CYS A 13 15.60 -7.27 29.40
N THR A 14 16.27 -6.12 29.36
CA THR A 14 15.75 -4.90 28.73
C THR A 14 15.69 -5.13 27.23
N LEU A 15 14.48 -5.37 26.75
CA LEU A 15 14.15 -5.25 25.33
C LEU A 15 14.38 -3.79 24.95
N LEU A 16 15.56 -3.50 24.41
CA LEU A 16 15.86 -2.25 23.72
C LEU A 16 15.01 -2.20 22.44
N GLY A 17 13.75 -1.80 22.60
CA GLY A 17 13.02 -1.17 21.50
C GLY A 17 13.79 0.10 21.16
N ALA A 18 14.34 0.18 19.95
CA ALA A 18 14.96 1.38 19.42
C ALA A 18 13.89 2.48 19.38
N ASN A 19 13.82 3.27 20.46
CA ASN A 19 13.13 4.54 20.43
C ASN A 19 13.98 5.43 19.54
N ALA A 20 13.59 5.58 18.27
CA ALA A 20 14.04 6.70 17.48
C ALA A 20 13.58 7.95 18.23
N GLN A 21 14.49 8.57 18.98
CA GLN A 21 14.20 9.77 19.74
C GLN A 21 14.06 10.92 18.73
N CYS A 22 12.83 11.42 18.58
CA CYS A 22 12.57 12.60 17.78
C CYS A 22 13.28 13.81 18.41
N ILE A 23 14.17 14.46 17.67
CA ILE A 23 14.80 15.72 18.09
C ILE A 23 13.87 16.91 17.87
N THR A 24 13.03 16.85 16.82
CA THR A 24 11.99 17.83 16.54
C THR A 24 10.72 17.10 16.17
N TYR A 25 9.58 17.56 16.68
CA TYR A 25 8.27 17.03 16.37
C TYR A 25 7.19 18.06 16.71
N SER A 26 6.00 17.88 16.16
CA SER A 26 4.78 18.53 16.61
C SER A 26 3.83 17.50 17.24
N LEU A 27 2.83 17.96 17.98
CA LEU A 27 1.78 17.11 18.52
C LEU A 27 0.47 17.42 17.83
N SER A 28 -0.31 16.38 17.51
CA SER A 28 -1.70 16.54 17.09
C SER A 28 -2.58 16.96 18.27
N GLU A 29 -3.82 17.37 18.00
CA GLU A 29 -4.81 17.65 19.04
C GLU A 29 -5.06 16.48 19.98
N LYS A 30 -4.86 15.24 19.51
CA LYS A 30 -5.00 14.01 20.29
C LYS A 30 -3.72 13.62 21.04
N GLY A 31 -2.67 14.43 20.96
CA GLY A 31 -1.37 14.16 21.57
C GLY A 31 -0.48 13.19 20.78
N ASP A 32 -0.81 12.90 19.52
CA ASP A 32 0.02 12.07 18.66
C ASP A 32 1.26 12.82 18.17
N THR A 33 2.43 12.17 18.18
CA THR A 33 3.64 12.73 17.56
C THR A 33 3.51 12.79 16.03
N LEU A 34 3.73 13.98 15.49
CA LEU A 34 3.76 14.29 14.06
C LEU A 34 5.09 14.97 13.68
N ASN A 35 5.43 14.95 12.40
CA ASN A 35 6.55 15.69 11.82
C ASN A 35 7.88 15.43 12.54
N CYS A 36 8.11 14.17 12.92
CA CYS A 36 9.28 13.76 13.67
C CYS A 36 10.54 13.72 12.79
N VAL A 37 11.59 14.41 13.22
CA VAL A 37 12.96 14.26 12.72
C VAL A 37 13.77 13.57 13.80
N ASP A 38 14.54 12.54 13.45
CA ASP A 38 15.38 11.80 14.39
C ASP A 38 16.75 12.46 14.62
N ALA A 39 17.54 11.90 15.54
CA ALA A 39 18.87 12.39 15.86
C ALA A 39 19.87 12.34 14.69
N GLN A 40 19.55 11.60 13.63
CA GLN A 40 20.32 11.49 12.40
C GLN A 40 19.82 12.49 11.33
N HIS A 41 18.91 13.40 11.71
CA HIS A 41 18.28 14.39 10.84
C HIS A 41 17.39 13.79 9.74
N HIS A 42 16.92 12.56 9.90
CA HIS A 42 15.99 11.94 8.96
C HIS A 42 14.55 12.08 9.44
N LYS A 43 13.61 12.25 8.50
CA LYS A 43 12.17 12.23 8.75
C LYS A 43 11.71 10.81 9.10
N GLN A 44 10.94 10.69 10.18
CA GLN A 44 10.38 9.43 10.67
C GLN A 44 8.90 9.57 11.03
N GLY A 45 8.16 8.47 10.94
CA GLY A 45 6.81 8.36 11.48
C GLY A 45 5.79 9.17 10.70
N ARG A 46 4.70 9.59 11.38
CA ARG A 46 3.59 10.32 10.78
C ARG A 46 3.96 11.76 10.46
N TRP A 47 3.56 12.24 9.29
CA TRP A 47 3.81 13.59 8.82
C TRP A 47 2.56 14.20 8.20
N VAL A 48 2.46 15.51 8.35
CA VAL A 48 1.50 16.38 7.66
C VAL A 48 2.31 17.45 6.96
N VAL A 49 2.08 17.61 5.66
CA VAL A 49 2.75 18.59 4.80
C VAL A 49 1.69 19.51 4.23
N HIS A 50 1.88 20.81 4.40
CA HIS A 50 1.04 21.84 3.81
C HIS A 50 1.82 22.54 2.69
N VAL A 51 1.20 22.74 1.54
CA VAL A 51 1.75 23.44 0.39
C VAL A 51 0.77 24.51 -0.05
N ASP A 52 1.18 25.77 0.04
CA ASP A 52 0.37 26.91 -0.38
C ASP A 52 0.14 26.95 -1.90
N GLU A 53 -0.97 27.57 -2.30
CA GLU A 53 -1.21 27.95 -3.69
C GLU A 53 -0.10 28.86 -4.21
N LEU A 54 0.46 28.53 -5.37
CA LEU A 54 1.58 29.29 -5.93
C LEU A 54 1.45 29.43 -7.45
N ARG A 55 1.34 30.68 -7.93
CA ARG A 55 1.35 31.04 -9.37
C ARG A 55 0.28 30.32 -10.21
N GLY A 56 -0.87 30.05 -9.62
CA GLY A 56 -1.99 29.36 -10.29
C GLY A 56 -1.95 27.84 -10.17
N GLU A 57 -0.90 27.27 -9.56
CA GLU A 57 -0.93 25.88 -9.12
C GLU A 57 -1.74 25.78 -7.82
N PRO A 58 -2.71 24.86 -7.74
CA PRO A 58 -3.50 24.67 -6.53
C PRO A 58 -2.61 24.17 -5.39
N GLY A 59 -2.85 24.69 -4.20
CA GLY A 59 -2.24 24.20 -2.97
C GLY A 59 -2.85 22.87 -2.56
N TYR A 60 -2.19 22.19 -1.64
CA TYR A 60 -2.68 20.92 -1.10
C TYR A 60 -2.10 20.64 0.28
N GLU A 61 -2.80 19.79 1.01
CA GLU A 61 -2.28 19.16 2.21
C GLU A 61 -2.08 17.68 1.97
N GLU A 62 -1.02 17.09 2.51
CA GLU A 62 -0.84 15.65 2.45
C GLU A 62 -0.37 15.08 3.78
N GLU A 63 -0.93 13.94 4.13
CA GLU A 63 -0.59 13.18 5.33
C GLU A 63 -0.10 11.78 4.97
N GLY A 64 0.81 11.25 5.76
CA GLY A 64 1.32 9.89 5.57
C GLY A 64 2.44 9.59 6.53
N ALA A 65 3.28 8.62 6.18
CA ALA A 65 4.44 8.27 6.99
C ALA A 65 5.75 8.36 6.21
N TYR A 66 6.79 8.85 6.87
CA TYR A 66 8.17 8.77 6.41
C TYR A 66 8.93 7.66 7.14
N PHE A 67 9.88 7.06 6.43
CA PHE A 67 10.90 6.18 7.00
C PHE A 67 12.25 6.52 6.37
N ASN A 68 13.17 7.05 7.18
CA ASN A 68 14.48 7.55 6.72
C ASN A 68 14.35 8.47 5.49
N ASP A 69 13.59 9.57 5.61
CA ASP A 69 13.33 10.56 4.55
C ASP A 69 12.51 10.09 3.34
N GLY A 70 12.30 8.78 3.18
CA GLY A 70 11.42 8.24 2.14
C GLY A 70 9.97 8.17 2.59
N LYS A 71 9.04 8.70 1.76
CA LYS A 71 7.62 8.39 1.89
C LYS A 71 7.41 6.87 1.92
N ASN A 72 6.60 6.39 2.84
CA ASN A 72 6.37 4.97 3.05
C ASN A 72 4.91 4.71 3.48
N GLY A 73 4.30 3.68 2.90
CA GLY A 73 2.91 3.34 3.13
C GLY A 73 1.94 4.25 2.38
N ILE A 74 0.71 4.34 2.90
CA ILE A 74 -0.36 5.14 2.30
C ILE A 74 -0.15 6.61 2.65
N TRP A 75 -0.28 7.45 1.63
CA TRP A 75 -0.30 8.89 1.69
C TRP A 75 -1.65 9.37 1.17
N ARG A 76 -2.29 10.29 1.89
CA ARG A 76 -3.53 10.93 1.45
C ARG A 76 -3.24 12.38 1.16
N ARG A 77 -3.74 12.87 0.04
CA ARG A 77 -3.65 14.27 -0.35
C ARG A 77 -5.04 14.86 -0.44
N TYR A 78 -5.18 16.05 0.12
CA TYR A 78 -6.37 16.86 0.16
C TYR A 78 -6.08 18.19 -0.52
N ASP A 79 -7.09 18.82 -1.12
CA ASP A 79 -6.98 20.24 -1.44
C ASP A 79 -6.98 21.10 -0.15
N LEU A 80 -6.85 22.42 -0.30
CA LEU A 80 -6.85 23.34 0.85
C LEU A 80 -8.23 23.47 1.52
N GLN A 81 -9.29 22.95 0.89
CA GLN A 81 -10.65 22.90 1.43
C GLN A 81 -10.89 21.63 2.25
N GLY A 82 -9.99 20.64 2.15
CA GLY A 82 -10.04 19.37 2.87
C GLY A 82 -10.66 18.22 2.06
N ASP A 83 -10.99 18.43 0.79
CA ASP A 83 -11.53 17.39 -0.08
C ASP A 83 -10.40 16.51 -0.60
N ILE A 84 -10.63 15.19 -0.63
CA ILE A 84 -9.59 14.23 -1.03
C ILE A 84 -9.36 14.27 -2.53
N ILE A 85 -8.11 14.47 -2.93
CA ILE A 85 -7.72 14.53 -4.35
C ILE A 85 -6.81 13.35 -4.76
N ALA A 86 -6.14 12.70 -3.80
CA ALA A 86 -5.38 11.49 -4.08
C ALA A 86 -5.18 10.57 -2.85
N VAL A 87 -5.11 9.26 -3.12
CA VAL A 87 -4.58 8.24 -2.21
C VAL A 87 -3.42 7.55 -2.92
N GLU A 88 -2.22 7.77 -2.42
CA GLU A 88 -0.99 7.31 -3.04
C GLU A 88 -0.26 6.32 -2.14
N ASN A 89 0.20 5.21 -2.70
CA ASN A 89 0.98 4.21 -1.98
C ASN A 89 2.46 4.37 -2.32
N TYR A 90 3.30 4.40 -1.28
CA TYR A 90 4.74 4.59 -1.39
C TYR A 90 5.52 3.49 -0.70
N LYS A 91 6.70 3.19 -1.23
CA LYS A 91 7.68 2.30 -0.64
C LYS A 91 9.07 2.81 -0.97
N TRP A 92 9.91 2.95 0.06
CA TRP A 92 11.28 3.50 -0.08
C TRP A 92 11.32 4.87 -0.78
N GLY A 93 10.34 5.74 -0.51
CA GLY A 93 10.24 7.06 -1.12
C GLY A 93 9.73 7.09 -2.57
N SER A 94 9.38 5.94 -3.14
CA SER A 94 8.90 5.83 -4.53
C SER A 94 7.49 5.27 -4.59
N LYS A 95 6.72 5.61 -5.64
CA LYS A 95 5.35 5.09 -5.83
C LYS A 95 5.38 3.57 -5.99
N ASP A 96 4.48 2.91 -5.29
CA ASP A 96 4.36 1.45 -5.20
C ASP A 96 2.89 1.06 -5.10
N SER A 97 2.47 -0.02 -5.74
CA SER A 97 1.07 -0.47 -5.76
C SER A 97 0.11 0.56 -6.41
N THR A 98 -1.18 0.40 -6.12
CA THR A 98 -2.28 1.22 -6.63
C THR A 98 -2.25 2.65 -6.10
N GLN A 99 -2.47 3.62 -6.97
CA GLN A 99 -2.63 5.04 -6.70
C GLN A 99 -4.00 5.44 -7.23
N GLU A 100 -4.77 6.14 -6.40
CA GLU A 100 -6.11 6.60 -6.76
C GLU A 100 -6.11 8.12 -6.77
N TYR A 101 -6.70 8.71 -7.80
CA TYR A 101 -6.84 10.16 -7.92
C TYR A 101 -8.30 10.50 -8.18
N PHE A 102 -8.71 11.62 -7.61
CA PHE A 102 -10.10 12.06 -7.60
C PHE A 102 -10.21 13.45 -8.21
N THR A 103 -11.41 13.79 -8.67
CA THR A 103 -11.77 15.17 -9.00
C THR A 103 -11.98 15.96 -7.71
N TRP A 104 -12.10 17.28 -7.82
CA TRP A 104 -12.52 18.15 -6.71
C TRP A 104 -13.91 17.79 -6.16
N ALA A 105 -14.75 17.08 -6.93
CA ALA A 105 -16.06 16.60 -6.49
C ALA A 105 -15.99 15.22 -5.80
N GLY A 106 -14.81 14.61 -5.71
CA GLY A 106 -14.59 13.27 -5.13
C GLY A 106 -14.82 12.10 -6.09
N ASP A 107 -15.14 12.36 -7.36
CA ASP A 107 -15.28 11.30 -8.36
C ASP A 107 -13.92 10.72 -8.75
N ARG A 108 -13.84 9.40 -8.94
CA ARG A 108 -12.60 8.77 -9.41
C ARG A 108 -12.22 9.32 -10.78
N LEU A 109 -11.00 9.82 -10.89
CA LEU A 109 -10.40 10.29 -12.14
C LEU A 109 -9.59 9.18 -12.80
N ARG A 110 -8.71 8.54 -12.02
CA ARG A 110 -7.85 7.45 -12.50
C ARG A 110 -7.34 6.59 -11.35
N GLU A 111 -7.09 5.33 -11.68
CA GLU A 111 -6.41 4.36 -10.85
C GLU A 111 -5.15 3.92 -11.59
N GLU A 112 -3.98 4.11 -10.98
CA GLU A 112 -2.69 3.80 -11.58
C GLU A 112 -1.98 2.74 -10.74
N ASN A 113 -1.34 1.77 -11.36
CA ASN A 113 -0.54 0.78 -10.64
C ASN A 113 0.96 0.99 -10.90
N TRP A 114 1.73 1.03 -9.83
CA TRP A 114 3.15 1.33 -9.86
C TRP A 114 3.94 0.25 -9.15
N MET A 115 5.20 0.09 -9.52
CA MET A 115 6.12 -0.82 -8.86
C MET A 115 7.35 -0.03 -8.43
N SER A 116 7.61 0.02 -7.12
CA SER A 116 8.85 0.56 -6.60
C SER A 116 10.01 -0.41 -6.85
N VAL A 117 11.17 0.13 -7.18
CA VAL A 117 12.40 -0.64 -7.34
C VAL A 117 13.17 -0.59 -6.03
N ASN A 118 13.67 -1.73 -5.58
CA ASN A 118 14.50 -1.76 -4.38
C ASN A 118 15.82 -1.03 -4.63
N PRO A 119 16.09 0.09 -3.95
CA PRO A 119 17.32 0.86 -4.19
C PRO A 119 18.58 0.06 -3.83
N LYS A 120 18.49 -0.90 -2.91
CA LYS A 120 19.61 -1.79 -2.55
C LYS A 120 19.81 -2.94 -3.53
N ASN A 121 18.78 -3.29 -4.31
CA ASN A 121 18.82 -4.40 -5.25
C ASN A 121 17.97 -4.06 -6.50
N PRO A 122 18.49 -3.26 -7.43
CA PRO A 122 17.74 -2.70 -8.56
C PRO A 122 17.65 -3.69 -9.74
N TYR A 123 17.42 -4.97 -9.45
CA TYR A 123 17.33 -6.02 -10.46
C TYR A 123 15.99 -6.73 -10.38
N ASP A 124 15.39 -6.98 -11.55
CA ASP A 124 14.20 -7.81 -11.69
C ASP A 124 14.43 -8.91 -12.72
N THR A 125 13.60 -9.95 -12.72
CA THR A 125 13.74 -11.10 -13.62
C THR A 125 12.55 -11.18 -14.58
N VAL A 126 12.84 -11.05 -15.87
CA VAL A 126 11.84 -11.20 -16.93
C VAL A 126 11.98 -12.58 -17.57
N VAL A 127 10.84 -13.20 -17.88
CA VAL A 127 10.80 -14.43 -18.67
C VAL A 127 10.80 -14.04 -20.15
N VAL A 128 11.85 -14.45 -20.85
CA VAL A 128 12.00 -14.24 -22.30
C VAL A 128 11.83 -15.59 -22.98
N TYR A 129 10.91 -15.67 -23.94
CA TYR A 129 10.76 -16.84 -24.79
C TYR A 129 11.71 -16.69 -25.96
N ASP A 130 12.68 -17.61 -26.08
CA ASP A 130 13.71 -17.54 -27.13
C ASP A 130 13.17 -17.96 -28.50
N ASP A 131 12.07 -18.72 -28.53
CA ASP A 131 11.42 -19.21 -29.74
C ASP A 131 9.94 -18.83 -29.75
N PRO A 132 9.45 -18.02 -30.72
CA PRO A 132 8.04 -17.66 -30.85
C PRO A 132 7.10 -18.86 -31.04
N HIS A 133 7.59 -20.00 -31.53
CA HIS A 133 6.79 -21.18 -31.85
C HIS A 133 6.84 -22.27 -30.77
N ASN A 134 7.71 -22.12 -29.76
CA ASN A 134 7.83 -23.08 -28.67
C ASN A 134 7.74 -22.39 -27.29
N PRO A 135 6.55 -22.34 -26.69
CA PRO A 135 6.33 -21.68 -25.39
C PRO A 135 7.06 -22.37 -24.22
N PHE A 136 7.64 -23.55 -24.42
CA PHE A 136 8.39 -24.26 -23.37
C PHE A 136 9.89 -23.89 -23.31
N LYS A 137 10.40 -23.13 -24.29
CA LYS A 137 11.78 -22.59 -24.27
C LYS A 137 11.81 -21.17 -23.71
N ALA A 138 11.61 -21.08 -22.41
CA ALA A 138 11.65 -19.83 -21.69
C ALA A 138 12.96 -19.69 -20.89
N ASN A 139 13.65 -18.58 -21.05
CA ASN A 139 14.84 -18.22 -20.29
C ASN A 139 14.57 -17.00 -19.40
N ARG A 140 15.03 -17.07 -18.16
CA ARG A 140 14.97 -15.95 -17.22
C ARG A 140 16.16 -15.02 -17.48
N ARG A 141 15.88 -13.76 -17.77
CA ARG A 141 16.90 -12.72 -17.92
C ARG A 141 16.78 -11.72 -16.78
N VAL A 142 17.89 -11.46 -16.11
CA VAL A 142 17.97 -10.42 -15.07
C VAL A 142 18.12 -9.08 -15.78
N VAL A 143 17.19 -8.18 -15.53
CA VAL A 143 17.17 -6.83 -16.09
C VAL A 143 17.40 -5.84 -14.95
N LYS A 144 18.36 -4.94 -15.13
CA LYS A 144 18.57 -3.82 -14.21
C LYS A 144 17.51 -2.76 -14.48
N LEU A 145 16.87 -2.27 -13.42
CA LEU A 145 15.90 -1.17 -13.49
C LEU A 145 16.59 0.12 -13.09
N ASP A 146 16.69 1.07 -14.02
CA ASP A 146 17.37 2.36 -13.76
C ASP A 146 16.45 3.40 -13.11
N ALA A 147 15.13 3.23 -13.21
CA ALA A 147 14.14 4.11 -12.58
C ALA A 147 13.79 3.66 -11.17
N SER A 148 13.53 4.61 -10.26
CA SER A 148 13.13 4.32 -8.87
C SER A 148 11.70 3.75 -8.76
N THR A 149 10.84 4.10 -9.70
CA THR A 149 9.48 3.54 -9.85
C THR A 149 9.21 3.25 -11.32
N VAL A 150 8.42 2.21 -11.57
CA VAL A 150 8.11 1.71 -12.92
C VAL A 150 6.61 1.49 -13.03
N LYS A 151 6.00 1.94 -14.14
CA LYS A 151 4.58 1.66 -14.41
C LYS A 151 4.36 0.15 -14.52
N ASN A 152 3.38 -0.39 -13.82
CA ASN A 152 3.11 -1.83 -13.83
C ASN A 152 1.62 -2.09 -13.64
N GLY A 153 1.13 -3.26 -14.05
CA GLY A 153 -0.27 -3.62 -13.84
C GLY A 153 -1.26 -2.85 -14.73
N THR A 154 -2.53 -2.85 -14.31
CA THR A 154 -3.63 -2.23 -15.05
C THR A 154 -3.88 -0.82 -14.54
N TRP A 155 -4.05 0.12 -15.47
CA TRP A 155 -4.36 1.52 -15.21
C TRP A 155 -5.75 1.80 -15.77
N LEU A 156 -6.60 2.41 -14.97
CA LEU A 156 -7.98 2.73 -15.32
C LEU A 156 -8.14 4.25 -15.32
N TYR A 157 -8.79 4.76 -16.36
CA TYR A 157 -9.20 6.15 -16.46
C TYR A 157 -10.70 6.18 -16.51
N PHE A 158 -11.29 7.04 -15.69
CA PHE A 158 -12.72 7.15 -15.54
C PHE A 158 -13.21 8.44 -16.19
N ASP A 159 -14.41 8.39 -16.76
CA ASP A 159 -15.13 9.60 -17.16
C ASP A 159 -15.77 10.22 -15.90
N PRO A 160 -15.41 11.44 -15.50
CA PRO A 160 -15.95 12.08 -14.30
C PRO A 160 -17.47 12.25 -14.31
N SER A 161 -18.08 12.37 -15.50
CA SER A 161 -19.51 12.63 -15.62
C SER A 161 -20.37 11.37 -15.43
N THR A 162 -19.84 10.20 -15.81
CA THR A 162 -20.57 8.93 -15.78
C THR A 162 -20.04 7.95 -14.73
N GLY A 163 -18.82 8.17 -14.23
CA GLY A 163 -18.10 7.25 -13.34
C GLY A 163 -17.67 5.94 -14.01
N THR A 164 -17.85 5.81 -15.33
CA THR A 164 -17.51 4.60 -16.09
C THR A 164 -16.05 4.61 -16.52
N VAL A 165 -15.48 3.44 -16.79
CA VAL A 165 -14.11 3.32 -17.30
C VAL A 165 -14.08 3.80 -18.75
N ALA A 166 -13.47 4.96 -18.98
CA ALA A 166 -13.26 5.54 -20.30
C ALA A 166 -12.08 4.87 -21.03
N LYS A 167 -11.05 4.43 -20.29
CA LYS A 167 -9.84 3.84 -20.87
C LYS A 167 -9.17 2.89 -19.89
N THR A 168 -8.66 1.78 -20.43
CA THR A 168 -7.85 0.80 -19.69
C THR A 168 -6.51 0.66 -20.39
N GLU A 169 -5.42 0.80 -19.65
CA GLU A 169 -4.06 0.52 -20.12
C GLU A 169 -3.44 -0.59 -19.28
N ARG A 170 -2.58 -1.41 -19.88
CA ARG A 170 -1.83 -2.42 -19.13
C ARG A 170 -0.34 -2.25 -19.37
N TYR A 171 0.40 -2.11 -18.28
CA TYR A 171 1.84 -1.95 -18.26
C TYR A 171 2.50 -3.19 -17.67
N VAL A 172 3.64 -3.56 -18.24
CA VAL A 172 4.57 -4.53 -17.66
C VAL A 172 5.95 -3.90 -17.68
N LEU A 173 6.50 -3.63 -16.50
CA LEU A 173 7.83 -3.01 -16.34
C LEU A 173 8.03 -1.78 -17.24
N GLY A 174 7.06 -0.87 -17.23
CA GLY A 174 7.09 0.40 -17.95
C GLY A 174 6.65 0.31 -19.41
N LYS A 175 6.51 -0.90 -19.96
CA LYS A 175 6.08 -1.11 -21.36
C LYS A 175 4.57 -1.28 -21.43
N LEU A 176 3.92 -0.41 -22.21
CA LEU A 176 2.51 -0.54 -22.55
C LEU A 176 2.31 -1.78 -23.42
N GLN A 177 1.32 -2.60 -23.06
CA GLN A 177 0.93 -3.79 -23.80
C GLN A 177 -0.19 -3.41 -24.78
N ASN A 178 0.09 -3.49 -26.08
CA ASN A 178 -0.83 -3.04 -27.14
C ASN A 178 -1.91 -4.07 -27.51
N GLU A 179 -1.95 -5.23 -26.85
CA GLU A 179 -2.91 -6.30 -27.14
C GLU A 179 -3.75 -6.64 -25.91
N PHE A 180 -4.78 -5.83 -25.68
CA PHE A 180 -5.97 -6.27 -24.94
C PHE A 180 -7.19 -5.96 -25.79
N GLY A 181 -7.59 -6.94 -26.61
CA GLY A 181 -8.95 -7.00 -27.13
C GLY A 181 -9.93 -6.91 -25.96
N GLY A 182 -10.91 -6.03 -26.09
CA GLY A 182 -11.68 -5.47 -24.99
C GLY A 182 -12.16 -6.47 -23.94
N THR A 183 -11.96 -6.10 -22.69
CA THR A 183 -12.99 -6.08 -21.64
C THR A 183 -12.36 -5.39 -20.44
N ALA A 184 -13.06 -4.40 -19.89
CA ALA A 184 -12.73 -3.83 -18.59
C ALA A 184 -12.50 -4.96 -17.58
N PRO A 185 -11.61 -4.81 -16.58
CA PRO A 185 -11.52 -5.79 -15.52
C PRO A 185 -12.90 -5.86 -14.84
N GLN A 186 -13.63 -6.94 -15.10
CA GLN A 186 -14.64 -7.35 -14.14
C GLN A 186 -13.90 -7.53 -12.82
N ASN A 187 -14.49 -7.01 -11.74
CA ASN A 187 -14.16 -7.42 -10.38
C ASN A 187 -14.28 -8.94 -10.29
N ARG A 188 -13.20 -9.63 -10.66
CA ARG A 188 -13.00 -11.02 -10.34
C ARG A 188 -12.53 -10.99 -8.91
N VAL A 189 -13.49 -11.13 -8.01
CA VAL A 189 -13.21 -11.77 -6.74
C VAL A 189 -12.70 -13.15 -7.14
N ASP A 190 -11.38 -13.28 -7.28
CA ASP A 190 -10.71 -14.56 -7.43
C ASP A 190 -10.84 -15.28 -6.10
N SER A 191 -12.03 -15.84 -5.84
CA SER A 191 -12.20 -17.01 -5.00
C SER A 191 -11.62 -18.21 -5.76
N ALA A 192 -10.32 -18.17 -6.00
CA ALA A 192 -9.57 -19.31 -6.46
C ALA A 192 -9.45 -20.29 -5.28
N GLY A 193 -10.41 -21.21 -5.18
CA GLY A 193 -10.22 -22.54 -4.63
C GLY A 193 -9.54 -22.67 -3.27
N ALA A 194 -9.96 -21.92 -2.24
CA ALA A 194 -9.76 -22.37 -0.88
C ALA A 194 -10.84 -23.41 -0.56
N LYS A 195 -10.45 -24.68 -0.34
CA LYS A 195 -11.36 -25.65 0.26
C LYS A 195 -11.88 -25.07 1.58
N PRO A 196 -13.21 -25.07 1.83
CA PRO A 196 -13.73 -24.58 3.09
C PRO A 196 -13.05 -25.34 4.24
N PRO A 197 -12.76 -24.68 5.39
CA PRO A 197 -12.24 -25.36 6.55
C PRO A 197 -13.13 -26.57 6.92
N PRO A 198 -12.56 -27.68 7.39
CA PRO A 198 -13.32 -28.90 7.66
C PRO A 198 -14.48 -28.69 8.65
N GLU A 199 -14.40 -27.72 9.58
CA GLU A 199 -15.55 -27.33 10.41
C GLU A 199 -16.77 -26.84 9.61
N VAL A 200 -16.55 -26.07 8.53
CA VAL A 200 -17.62 -25.51 7.71
C VAL A 200 -18.26 -26.58 6.82
N GLU A 201 -17.47 -27.53 6.32
CA GLU A 201 -17.99 -28.70 5.59
C GLU A 201 -18.81 -29.62 6.51
N GLN A 202 -18.33 -29.86 7.73
CA GLN A 202 -19.08 -30.67 8.71
C GLN A 202 -20.35 -29.97 9.17
N PHE A 203 -20.32 -28.65 9.36
CA PHE A 203 -21.51 -27.86 9.69
C PHE A 203 -22.55 -27.91 8.57
N ASN A 204 -22.13 -27.72 7.31
CA ASN A 204 -23.02 -27.78 6.15
C ASN A 204 -23.62 -29.18 5.94
N LYS A 205 -22.81 -30.24 6.12
CA LYS A 205 -23.28 -31.63 6.02
C LYS A 205 -24.24 -32.00 7.15
N LYS A 206 -24.04 -31.46 8.36
CA LYS A 206 -24.89 -31.72 9.53
C LYS A 206 -26.21 -30.93 9.51
N ASN A 207 -26.26 -29.83 8.75
CA ASN A 207 -27.40 -28.90 8.73
C ASN A 207 -28.10 -28.78 7.37
N SER A 208 -27.70 -29.56 6.36
CA SER A 208 -28.35 -29.57 5.04
C SER A 208 -29.84 -29.94 5.17
N GLY A 209 -30.73 -28.99 4.85
CA GLY A 209 -32.18 -29.19 4.84
C GLY A 209 -32.95 -28.65 6.05
N LYS A 210 -32.30 -27.97 7.01
CA LYS A 210 -32.98 -27.34 8.16
C LYS A 210 -32.97 -25.81 8.05
N LYS A 211 -34.14 -25.16 8.04
CA LYS A 211 -34.23 -23.70 8.22
C LYS A 211 -33.96 -23.37 9.69
N TYR A 212 -32.87 -22.67 9.99
CA TYR A 212 -32.58 -22.18 11.35
C TYR A 212 -32.91 -20.69 11.47
N LYS A 213 -33.45 -20.30 12.63
CA LYS A 213 -33.59 -18.89 13.00
C LYS A 213 -32.27 -18.44 13.63
N VAL A 214 -31.56 -17.54 12.95
CA VAL A 214 -30.43 -16.81 13.54
C VAL A 214 -31.00 -15.84 14.57
N ARG A 215 -30.60 -15.97 15.84
CA ARG A 215 -30.85 -14.93 16.84
C ARG A 215 -29.65 -13.99 16.83
N THR A 216 -29.88 -12.76 16.40
CA THR A 216 -28.91 -11.68 16.46
C THR A 216 -28.84 -11.18 17.90
N GLY A 217 -27.64 -11.18 18.48
CA GLY A 217 -27.40 -10.58 19.80
C GLY A 217 -27.02 -9.12 19.65
N GLU A 218 -28.02 -8.24 19.56
CA GLU A 218 -27.80 -6.81 19.81
C GLU A 218 -27.92 -6.59 21.31
N THR A 219 -26.80 -6.35 21.99
CA THR A 219 -26.80 -5.63 23.26
C THR A 219 -26.93 -4.15 22.94
N GLY A 220 -28.17 -3.65 22.98
CA GLY A 220 -28.43 -2.22 23.00
C GLY A 220 -27.82 -1.59 24.25
N GLY A 221 -27.05 -0.53 24.04
CA GLY A 221 -26.79 0.51 25.04
C GLY A 221 -27.88 1.57 24.99
#